data_AF-A0AAW2NE52-F1
#
_entry.id   AF-A0AAW2NE52-F1
#
_cell.length_a   1.000
_cell.length_b   1.000
_cell.length_c   1.000
_cell.angle_alpha   90.00
_cell.angle_beta   90.00
_cell.angle_gamma   90.00
#
_symmetry.space_group_name_H-M   'P 1'
#
loop_
_entity.id
_entity.type
_entity.pdbx_description
1 polymer ?
#
loop_
_entity_poly.entity_id
_entity_poly.type
_entity_poly.pdbx_seq_one_letter_code
_entity_poly.pdbx_strand_id
1 'polypeptide(L)'
;MKGLVRCPANYAPLSPISFLERAAKVYRDRTSVVYGSLKFTWKETFVRCVKLASALAQLGISRGHVVATLAPNVPAMQELHFAVPMAGAVLCTLNTRHDSIMISVLLQHSEAKIIFVDHQLLHVAQGASDLLAEKNIKPPILVQIPEHNTTLPLVLFPIPMSMRVFSLVEMLNLSSGGQEQNGILSALTIHLERLPGPKGWFITTVALISMPLQRCHFME
;
A
#
# COMPACT_ATOMS: atom_id res chain seq x y z
N MET A 1 2.41 30.93 -26.26
CA MET A 1 2.66 29.79 -27.17
C MET A 1 1.59 28.73 -26.92
N LYS A 2 0.82 28.34 -27.96
CA LYS A 2 -0.05 27.15 -27.89
C LYS A 2 0.87 25.92 -27.80
N GLY A 3 0.73 25.12 -26.76
CA GLY A 3 1.54 23.91 -26.56
C GLY A 3 1.29 22.86 -27.66
N LEU A 4 2.23 21.94 -27.83
CA LEU A 4 2.12 20.81 -28.75
C LEU A 4 0.87 19.97 -28.42
N VAL A 5 0.22 19.41 -29.44
CA VAL A 5 -0.89 18.46 -29.28
C VAL A 5 -0.40 17.27 -28.47
N ARG A 6 -1.12 16.92 -27.40
CA ARG A 6 -0.80 15.76 -26.56
C ARG A 6 -1.04 14.48 -27.36
N CYS A 7 -0.03 13.64 -27.43
CA CYS A 7 -0.04 12.32 -28.04
C CYS A 7 0.73 11.35 -27.14
N PRO A 8 0.61 10.02 -27.33
CA PRO A 8 1.31 9.04 -26.50
C PRO A 8 2.84 9.23 -26.43
N ALA A 9 3.45 9.85 -27.45
CA ALA A 9 4.88 10.09 -27.51
C ALA A 9 5.34 11.28 -26.63
N ASN A 10 4.48 12.26 -26.35
CA ASN A 10 4.83 13.47 -25.59
C ASN A 10 4.01 13.66 -24.29
N TYR A 11 3.06 12.76 -24.04
CA TYR A 11 2.20 12.80 -22.86
C TYR A 11 1.92 11.39 -22.33
N ALA A 12 2.35 11.15 -21.10
CA ALA A 12 1.93 10.02 -20.29
C ALA A 12 1.60 10.54 -18.87
N PRO A 13 0.48 10.12 -18.26
CA PRO A 13 0.21 10.47 -16.87
C PRO A 13 1.28 9.84 -15.99
N LEU A 14 1.93 10.66 -15.17
CA LEU A 14 2.92 10.17 -14.22
C LEU A 14 2.20 9.40 -13.12
N SER A 15 2.55 8.11 -12.97
CA SER A 15 2.02 7.28 -11.89
C SER A 15 3.15 6.57 -11.14
N PRO A 16 3.00 6.34 -9.83
CA PRO A 16 3.97 5.55 -9.06
C PRO A 16 4.24 4.17 -9.69
N ILE A 17 3.23 3.59 -10.33
CA ILE A 17 3.31 2.30 -11.02
C ILE A 17 4.28 2.38 -12.20
N SER A 18 4.16 3.42 -13.03
CA SER A 18 5.04 3.61 -14.19
C SER A 18 6.52 3.82 -13.80
N PHE A 19 6.77 4.47 -12.66
CA PHE A 19 8.12 4.60 -12.11
C PHE A 19 8.66 3.28 -11.58
N LEU A 20 7.85 2.51 -10.85
CA LEU A 20 8.26 1.22 -10.32
C LEU A 20 8.59 0.24 -11.46
N GLU A 21 7.74 0.14 -12.49
CA GLU A 21 8.00 -0.70 -13.67
C GLU A 21 9.31 -0.33 -14.35
N ARG A 22 9.56 0.97 -14.53
CA ARG A 22 10.81 1.45 -15.13
C ARG A 22 12.02 1.14 -14.25
N ALA A 23 11.92 1.36 -12.94
CA ALA A 23 13.00 1.08 -12.00
C ALA A 23 13.34 -0.42 -11.99
N ALA A 24 12.34 -1.30 -12.03
CA ALA A 24 12.53 -2.75 -12.10
C ALA A 24 13.19 -3.21 -13.41
N LYS A 25 13.00 -2.48 -14.52
CA LYS A 25 13.62 -2.78 -15.83
C LYS A 25 15.04 -2.21 -15.94
N VAL A 26 15.24 -0.95 -15.55
CA VAL A 26 16.49 -0.21 -15.77
C VAL A 26 17.49 -0.41 -14.63
N TYR A 27 17.02 -0.44 -13.39
CA TYR A 27 17.84 -0.57 -12.18
C TYR A 27 17.60 -1.89 -11.47
N ARG A 28 17.30 -2.93 -12.25
CA ARG A 28 16.82 -4.25 -11.82
C ARG A 28 17.53 -4.79 -10.58
N ASP A 29 18.86 -4.82 -10.63
CA ASP A 29 19.70 -5.44 -9.59
C ASP A 29 20.23 -4.43 -8.56
N ARG A 30 19.81 -3.15 -8.66
CA ARG A 30 20.13 -2.15 -7.63
C ARG A 30 19.19 -2.30 -6.44
N THR A 31 19.74 -2.06 -5.25
CA THR A 31 18.99 -2.03 -3.99
C THR A 31 17.89 -0.96 -4.04
N SER A 32 16.67 -1.35 -3.70
CA SER A 32 15.48 -0.50 -3.61
C SER A 32 15.07 -0.20 -2.17
N VAL A 33 15.25 -1.18 -1.27
CA VAL A 33 14.84 -1.10 0.14
C VAL A 33 15.94 -1.70 1.01
N VAL A 34 16.25 -1.02 2.11
CA VAL A 34 17.08 -1.53 3.20
C VAL A 34 16.33 -1.30 4.50
N TYR A 35 16.05 -2.37 5.24
CA TYR A 35 15.32 -2.33 6.50
C TYR A 35 15.87 -3.38 7.47
N GLY A 36 16.70 -2.95 8.43
CA GLY A 36 17.47 -3.88 9.26
C GLY A 36 18.40 -4.75 8.40
N SER A 37 18.29 -6.07 8.54
CA SER A 37 19.00 -7.05 7.70
C SER A 37 18.33 -7.29 6.34
N LEU A 38 17.05 -6.90 6.20
CA LEU A 38 16.27 -7.12 4.99
C LEU A 38 16.70 -6.13 3.90
N LYS A 39 16.97 -6.67 2.71
CA LYS A 39 17.31 -5.91 1.53
C LYS A 39 16.54 -6.44 0.34
N PHE A 40 16.02 -5.54 -0.47
CA PHE A 40 15.40 -5.87 -1.75
C PHE A 40 16.06 -5.09 -2.87
N THR A 41 16.07 -5.71 -4.05
CA THR A 41 16.35 -5.07 -5.33
C THR A 41 15.08 -4.51 -5.95
N TRP A 42 15.21 -3.59 -6.92
CA TRP A 42 14.05 -3.07 -7.65
C TRP A 42 13.22 -4.15 -8.35
N LYS A 43 13.88 -5.21 -8.85
CA LYS A 43 13.20 -6.37 -9.42
C LYS A 43 12.31 -7.07 -8.39
N GLU A 44 12.84 -7.33 -7.20
CA GLU A 44 12.13 -8.02 -6.13
C GLU A 44 10.98 -7.17 -5.59
N THR A 45 11.20 -5.87 -5.38
CA THR A 45 10.13 -4.94 -4.97
C THR A 45 8.98 -4.95 -5.97
N PHE A 46 9.27 -4.91 -7.27
CA PHE A 46 8.22 -4.98 -8.30
C PHE A 46 7.43 -6.28 -8.24
N VAL A 47 8.10 -7.44 -8.20
CA VAL A 47 7.44 -8.74 -8.11
C VAL A 47 6.55 -8.84 -6.86
N ARG A 48 7.03 -8.34 -5.71
CA ARG A 48 6.27 -8.31 -4.45
C ARG A 48 5.02 -7.44 -4.56
N CYS A 49 5.14 -6.25 -5.15
CA CYS A 49 4.01 -5.35 -5.35
C CYS A 49 2.96 -5.95 -6.31
N VAL A 50 3.39 -6.62 -7.38
CA VAL A 50 2.49 -7.30 -8.33
C VAL A 50 1.72 -8.44 -7.63
N LYS A 51 2.41 -9.27 -6.83
CA LYS A 51 1.76 -10.34 -6.05
C LYS A 51 0.73 -9.77 -5.08
N LEU A 52 1.07 -8.70 -4.36
CA LEU A 52 0.16 -8.05 -3.43
C LEU A 52 -1.06 -7.44 -4.16
N ALA A 53 -0.85 -6.81 -5.31
CA ALA A 53 -1.94 -6.29 -6.13
C ALA A 53 -2.88 -7.40 -6.64
N SER A 54 -2.32 -8.52 -7.09
CA SER A 54 -3.09 -9.71 -7.49
C SER A 54 -3.92 -10.26 -6.34
N ALA A 55 -3.34 -10.38 -5.14
CA ALA A 55 -4.07 -10.84 -3.96
C ALA A 55 -5.22 -9.89 -3.58
N LEU A 56 -5.00 -8.57 -3.65
CA LEU A 56 -6.07 -7.58 -3.44
C LEU A 56 -7.21 -7.76 -4.45
N ALA A 57 -6.89 -7.96 -5.73
CA ALA A 57 -7.90 -8.20 -6.76
C ALA A 57 -8.69 -9.50 -6.50
N GLN A 58 -8.03 -10.58 -6.05
CA GLN A 58 -8.69 -11.83 -5.66
C GLN A 58 -9.63 -11.66 -4.46
N LEU A 59 -9.33 -10.72 -3.55
CA LEU A 59 -10.21 -10.33 -2.44
C LEU A 59 -11.35 -9.40 -2.88
N GLY A 60 -11.51 -9.14 -4.18
CA GLY A 60 -12.58 -8.29 -4.72
C GLY A 60 -12.31 -6.79 -4.57
N ILE A 61 -11.05 -6.39 -4.35
CA ILE A 61 -10.66 -4.98 -4.41
C ILE A 61 -10.59 -4.54 -5.87
N SER A 62 -11.22 -3.41 -6.16
CA SER A 62 -11.33 -2.85 -7.49
C SER A 62 -11.34 -1.33 -7.43
N ARG A 63 -11.47 -0.70 -8.59
CA ARG A 63 -11.56 0.75 -8.72
C ARG A 63 -12.62 1.35 -7.79
N GLY A 64 -12.23 2.40 -7.08
CA GLY A 64 -13.09 3.12 -6.14
C GLY A 64 -13.13 2.53 -4.73
N HIS A 65 -12.55 1.35 -4.49
CA HIS A 65 -12.42 0.83 -3.12
C HIS A 65 -11.26 1.47 -2.38
N VAL A 66 -11.41 1.57 -1.06
CA VAL A 66 -10.37 2.07 -0.15
C VAL A 66 -9.72 0.91 0.59
N VAL A 67 -8.39 0.93 0.61
CA VAL A 67 -7.55 0.07 1.42
C VAL A 67 -6.85 0.94 2.45
N ALA A 68 -7.12 0.71 3.72
CA ALA A 68 -6.48 1.43 4.82
C ALA A 68 -5.18 0.75 5.26
N THR A 69 -4.30 1.51 5.90
CA THR A 69 -3.10 0.98 6.55
C THR A 69 -2.80 1.73 7.84
N LEU A 70 -2.53 0.98 8.91
CA LEU A 70 -2.13 1.47 10.22
C LEU A 70 -0.80 0.80 10.58
N ALA A 71 0.28 1.36 10.08
CA ALA A 71 1.61 0.81 10.25
C ALA A 71 2.68 1.92 10.25
N PRO A 72 3.84 1.69 10.90
CA PRO A 72 4.98 2.58 10.80
C PRO A 72 5.62 2.49 9.40
N ASN A 73 6.76 3.16 9.22
CA ASN A 73 7.53 3.12 7.98
C ASN A 73 8.27 1.78 7.82
N VAL A 74 7.52 0.72 7.50
CA VAL A 74 8.01 -0.64 7.23
C VAL A 74 7.97 -0.95 5.73
N PRO A 75 8.73 -1.94 5.22
CA PRO A 75 8.72 -2.29 3.80
C PRO A 75 7.32 -2.59 3.23
N ALA A 76 6.45 -3.21 4.02
CA ALA A 76 5.06 -3.48 3.63
C ALA A 76 4.27 -2.19 3.34
N MET A 77 4.53 -1.10 4.08
CA MET A 77 3.92 0.20 3.83
C MET A 77 4.33 0.72 2.45
N GLN A 78 5.61 0.62 2.10
CA GLN A 78 6.12 1.02 0.78
C GLN A 78 5.52 0.18 -0.34
N GLU A 79 5.37 -1.13 -0.14
CA GLU A 79 4.73 -2.03 -1.12
C GLU A 79 3.26 -1.66 -1.37
N LEU A 80 2.51 -1.33 -0.31
CA LEU A 80 1.10 -0.91 -0.43
C LEU A 80 0.92 0.36 -1.26
N HIS A 81 1.87 1.30 -1.21
CA HIS A 81 1.84 2.51 -2.04
C HIS A 81 1.91 2.23 -3.54
N PHE A 82 2.40 1.06 -3.95
CA PHE A 82 2.40 0.62 -5.34
C PHE A 82 1.29 -0.39 -5.63
N ALA A 83 1.10 -1.38 -4.74
CA ALA A 83 0.18 -2.49 -4.94
C ALA A 83 -1.30 -2.06 -4.92
N VAL A 84 -1.68 -1.15 -4.02
CA VAL A 84 -3.07 -0.68 -3.93
C VAL A 84 -3.48 0.10 -5.19
N PRO A 85 -2.69 1.07 -5.69
CA PRO A 85 -2.96 1.68 -6.98
C PRO A 85 -2.90 0.71 -8.16
N MET A 86 -2.01 -0.29 -8.14
CA MET A 86 -1.99 -1.35 -9.16
C MET A 86 -3.28 -2.17 -9.20
N ALA A 87 -3.92 -2.40 -8.05
CA ALA A 87 -5.24 -3.01 -7.97
C ALA A 87 -6.39 -2.04 -8.35
N GLY A 88 -6.07 -0.79 -8.70
CA GLY A 88 -7.03 0.26 -9.04
C GLY A 88 -7.69 0.95 -7.84
N ALA A 89 -7.31 0.58 -6.62
CA ALA A 89 -7.88 1.11 -5.38
C ALA A 89 -7.12 2.33 -4.86
N VAL A 90 -7.67 2.96 -3.81
CA VAL A 90 -7.08 4.10 -3.12
C VAL A 90 -6.50 3.67 -1.78
N LEU A 91 -5.25 4.03 -1.52
CA LEU A 91 -4.59 3.78 -0.23
C LEU A 91 -4.93 4.91 0.75
N CYS A 92 -5.42 4.56 1.94
CA CYS A 92 -5.65 5.47 3.06
C CYS A 92 -4.68 5.15 4.20
N THR A 93 -3.66 6.00 4.38
CA THR A 93 -2.68 5.83 5.47
C THR A 93 -3.18 6.48 6.74
N LEU A 94 -3.38 5.68 7.79
CA LEU A 94 -3.81 6.14 9.11
C LEU A 94 -2.59 6.44 9.99
N ASN A 95 -2.68 7.51 10.77
CA ASN A 95 -1.59 7.90 11.66
C ASN A 95 -1.52 6.92 12.86
N THR A 96 -0.33 6.38 13.10
CA THR A 96 -0.08 5.40 14.16
C THR A 96 -0.20 5.96 15.59
N ARG A 97 -0.32 7.29 15.74
CA ARG A 97 -0.54 7.95 17.04
C ARG A 97 -2.00 8.02 17.45
N HIS A 98 -2.93 7.67 16.57
CA HIS A 98 -4.36 7.70 16.87
C HIS A 98 -4.77 6.51 17.72
N ASP A 99 -5.71 6.77 18.62
CA ASP A 99 -6.33 5.76 19.47
C ASP A 99 -7.46 5.02 18.71
N SER A 100 -8.00 3.98 19.32
CA SER A 100 -9.04 3.14 18.74
C SER A 100 -10.30 3.93 18.36
N ILE A 101 -10.63 4.97 19.14
CA ILE A 101 -11.78 5.85 18.88
C ILE A 101 -11.57 6.60 17.58
N MET A 102 -10.46 7.30 17.42
CA MET A 102 -10.19 8.07 16.22
C MET A 102 -10.02 7.16 14.99
N ILE A 103 -9.37 6.01 15.13
CA ILE A 103 -9.25 5.02 14.06
C ILE A 103 -10.64 4.52 13.63
N SER A 104 -11.57 4.27 14.56
CA SER A 104 -12.94 3.84 14.22
C SER A 104 -13.67 4.90 13.37
N VAL A 105 -13.51 6.18 13.71
CA VAL A 105 -14.12 7.31 12.98
C VAL A 105 -13.53 7.43 11.57
N LEU A 106 -12.21 7.30 11.42
CA LEU A 106 -11.56 7.37 10.11
C LEU A 106 -11.94 6.18 9.23
N LEU A 107 -12.03 4.97 9.79
CA LEU A 107 -12.46 3.78 9.05
C LEU A 107 -13.91 3.89 8.60
N GLN A 108 -14.80 4.42 9.46
CA GLN A 108 -16.18 4.70 9.09
C GLN A 108 -16.27 5.70 7.94
N HIS A 109 -15.53 6.81 7.99
CA HIS A 109 -15.61 7.86 6.97
C HIS A 109 -14.94 7.48 5.64
N SER A 110 -13.87 6.67 5.69
CA SER A 110 -13.14 6.23 4.50
C SER A 110 -13.80 5.03 3.80
N GLU A 111 -14.78 4.39 4.43
CA GLU A 111 -15.42 3.17 3.94
C GLU A 111 -14.40 2.10 3.50
N ALA A 112 -13.31 1.99 4.25
CA ALA A 112 -12.24 1.05 3.94
C ALA A 112 -12.78 -0.38 3.92
N LYS A 113 -12.43 -1.14 2.88
CA LYS A 113 -12.80 -2.56 2.75
C LYS A 113 -11.81 -3.49 3.43
N ILE A 114 -10.54 -3.07 3.43
CA ILE A 114 -9.42 -3.80 4.03
C ILE A 114 -8.59 -2.80 4.83
N ILE A 115 -8.07 -3.20 5.98
CA ILE A 115 -7.04 -2.48 6.74
C ILE A 115 -5.83 -3.37 6.95
N PHE A 116 -4.64 -2.90 6.54
CA PHE A 116 -3.37 -3.51 6.89
C PHE A 116 -2.87 -2.93 8.22
N VAL A 117 -2.47 -3.76 9.17
CA VAL A 117 -2.12 -3.30 10.52
C VAL A 117 -0.80 -3.91 10.95
N ASP A 118 0.13 -3.07 11.40
CA ASP A 118 1.36 -3.55 12.03
C ASP A 118 1.07 -4.32 13.32
N HIS A 119 1.79 -5.42 13.55
CA HIS A 119 1.63 -6.25 14.74
C HIS A 119 1.58 -5.47 16.07
N GLN A 120 2.34 -4.37 16.20
CA GLN A 120 2.38 -3.54 17.41
C GLN A 120 1.06 -2.77 17.64
N LEU A 121 0.31 -2.51 16.58
CA LEU A 121 -0.90 -1.68 16.58
C LEU A 121 -2.19 -2.49 16.47
N LEU A 122 -2.11 -3.83 16.53
CA LEU A 122 -3.27 -4.71 16.45
C LEU A 122 -4.31 -4.40 17.52
N HIS A 123 -3.88 -4.12 18.75
CA HIS A 123 -4.80 -3.79 19.85
C HIS A 123 -5.63 -2.53 19.54
N VAL A 124 -5.05 -1.53 18.88
CA VAL A 124 -5.76 -0.31 18.46
C VAL A 124 -6.78 -0.63 17.37
N ALA A 125 -6.39 -1.41 16.37
CA ALA A 125 -7.28 -1.79 15.27
C ALA A 125 -8.44 -2.71 15.73
N GLN A 126 -8.18 -3.59 16.69
CA GLN A 126 -9.20 -4.42 17.34
C GLN A 126 -10.21 -3.55 18.08
N GLY A 127 -9.74 -2.66 18.97
CA GLY A 127 -10.64 -1.74 19.66
C GLY A 127 -11.44 -0.85 18.69
N ALA A 128 -10.86 -0.43 17.58
CA ALA A 128 -11.59 0.31 16.55
C ALA A 128 -12.67 -0.53 15.88
N SER A 129 -12.40 -1.82 15.64
CA SER A 129 -13.35 -2.77 15.06
C SER A 129 -14.52 -3.05 16.01
N ASP A 130 -14.25 -3.17 17.31
CA ASP A 130 -15.27 -3.35 18.35
C ASP A 130 -16.21 -2.14 18.40
N LEU A 131 -15.65 -0.92 18.39
CA LEU A 131 -16.43 0.33 18.33
C LEU A 131 -17.28 0.46 17.07
N LEU A 132 -16.83 -0.08 15.94
CA LEU A 132 -17.64 -0.13 14.70
C LEU A 132 -18.79 -1.14 14.84
N ALA A 133 -18.52 -2.30 15.43
CA ALA A 133 -19.52 -3.33 15.68
C ALA A 133 -20.62 -2.85 16.65
N GLU A 134 -20.26 -2.09 17.70
CA GLU A 134 -21.22 -1.44 18.61
C GLU A 134 -22.17 -0.49 17.87
N LYS A 135 -21.68 0.17 16.82
CA LYS A 135 -22.48 1.07 15.95
C LYS A 135 -23.22 0.32 14.84
N ASN A 136 -23.18 -1.02 14.84
CA ASN A 136 -23.75 -1.89 13.80
C ASN A 136 -23.20 -1.61 12.39
N ILE A 137 -21.93 -1.16 12.31
CA ILE A 137 -21.20 -0.92 11.07
C ILE A 137 -20.29 -2.12 10.82
N LYS A 138 -20.33 -2.68 9.61
CA LYS A 138 -19.47 -3.81 9.26
C LYS A 138 -18.00 -3.36 9.25
N PRO A 139 -17.11 -3.95 10.08
CA PRO A 139 -15.70 -3.57 10.09
C PRO A 139 -14.98 -4.04 8.81
N PRO A 140 -13.89 -3.36 8.41
CA PRO A 140 -13.02 -3.81 7.31
C PRO A 140 -12.40 -5.17 7.60
N ILE A 141 -11.94 -5.85 6.55
CA ILE A 141 -11.10 -7.05 6.69
C ILE A 141 -9.75 -6.61 7.25
N LEU A 142 -9.34 -7.19 8.39
CA LEU A 142 -8.07 -6.90 9.03
C LEU A 142 -6.98 -7.84 8.49
N VAL A 143 -5.90 -7.26 7.97
CA VAL A 143 -4.72 -7.98 7.51
C VAL A 143 -3.52 -7.59 8.36
N GLN A 144 -2.91 -8.57 9.02
CA GLN A 144 -1.75 -8.30 9.87
C GLN A 144 -0.46 -8.23 9.04
N ILE A 145 0.33 -7.19 9.27
CA ILE A 145 1.72 -7.08 8.81
C ILE A 145 2.60 -7.74 9.88
N PRO A 146 3.28 -8.85 9.54
CA PRO A 146 4.12 -9.56 10.50
C PRO A 146 5.41 -8.79 10.79
N GLU A 147 6.03 -9.10 11.92
CA GLU A 147 7.35 -8.60 12.27
C GLU A 147 8.41 -9.12 11.27
N HIS A 148 9.29 -8.21 10.84
CA HIS A 148 10.31 -8.43 9.81
C HIS A 148 11.42 -9.44 10.19
N ASN A 149 11.48 -9.91 11.43
CA ASN A 149 12.53 -10.78 11.95
C ASN A 149 12.08 -12.23 12.23
N THR A 150 10.85 -12.57 11.89
CA THR A 150 10.25 -13.81 12.35
C THR A 150 10.07 -14.78 11.18
N THR A 151 11.08 -15.63 10.97
CA THR A 151 10.89 -16.91 10.27
C THR A 151 10.19 -17.85 11.24
N LEU A 152 8.87 -17.74 11.40
CA LEU A 152 8.09 -18.74 12.13
C LEU A 152 7.09 -19.42 11.19
N PRO A 153 6.95 -20.75 11.29
CA PRO A 153 5.84 -21.47 10.67
C PRO A 153 4.54 -20.96 11.29
N LEU A 154 3.50 -20.85 10.46
CA LEU A 154 2.11 -20.53 10.80
C LEU A 154 1.72 -20.93 12.23
N VAL A 155 1.89 -20.02 13.20
CA VAL A 155 1.36 -20.22 14.56
C VAL A 155 -0.01 -19.58 14.62
N LEU A 156 -1.02 -20.44 14.62
CA LEU A 156 -2.40 -20.13 14.90
C LEU A 156 -2.51 -19.66 16.37
N PHE A 157 -2.44 -18.36 16.62
CA PHE A 157 -2.90 -17.83 17.91
C PHE A 157 -4.43 -17.98 17.98
N PRO A 158 -5.01 -18.22 19.17
CA PRO A 158 -6.45 -18.38 19.31
C PRO A 158 -7.12 -17.02 19.10
N ILE A 159 -7.51 -16.75 17.86
CA ILE A 159 -8.27 -15.56 17.45
C ILE A 159 -9.75 -15.86 17.73
N PRO A 160 -10.50 -14.95 18.40
CA PRO A 160 -11.91 -15.17 18.66
C PRO A 160 -12.70 -15.35 17.36
N MET A 161 -13.64 -16.29 17.39
CA MET A 161 -14.30 -16.96 16.26
C MET A 161 -15.10 -16.06 15.29
N SER A 162 -15.14 -14.74 15.52
CA SER A 162 -15.93 -13.78 14.73
C SER A 162 -15.12 -13.00 13.68
N MET A 163 -13.79 -13.18 13.60
CA MET A 163 -12.91 -12.33 12.79
C MET A 163 -11.99 -13.18 11.89
N ARG A 164 -12.09 -13.00 10.56
CA ARG A 164 -11.11 -13.56 9.62
C ARG A 164 -9.93 -12.60 9.50
N VAL A 165 -8.85 -12.89 10.23
CA VAL A 165 -7.55 -12.21 10.06
C VAL A 165 -6.75 -13.00 9.03
N PHE A 166 -6.27 -12.34 7.99
CA PHE A 166 -5.31 -12.92 7.05
C PHE A 166 -3.92 -12.36 7.34
N SER A 167 -2.87 -13.18 7.21
CA SER A 167 -1.50 -12.70 7.22
C SER A 167 -1.11 -12.12 5.85
N LEU A 168 -0.34 -11.03 5.82
CA LEU A 168 0.23 -10.50 4.58
C LEU A 168 1.06 -11.56 3.82
N VAL A 169 1.64 -12.53 4.53
CA VAL A 169 2.35 -13.68 3.94
C VAL A 169 1.40 -14.61 3.21
N GLU A 170 0.20 -14.85 3.75
CA GLU A 170 -0.83 -15.67 3.09
C GLU A 170 -1.36 -14.97 1.83
N MET A 171 -1.53 -13.65 1.86
CA MET A 171 -1.87 -12.87 0.67
C MET A 171 -0.81 -13.01 -0.44
N LEU A 172 0.48 -12.94 -0.09
CA LEU A 172 1.56 -13.14 -1.07
C LEU A 172 1.60 -14.58 -1.61
N ASN A 173 1.15 -15.57 -0.83
CA ASN A 173 1.14 -16.99 -1.22
C ASN A 173 -0.12 -17.41 -2.01
N LEU A 174 -1.27 -16.73 -1.82
CA LEU A 174 -2.51 -16.92 -2.60
C LEU A 174 -2.30 -16.66 -4.11
N SER A 175 -1.31 -15.83 -4.47
CA SER A 175 -0.94 -15.51 -5.85
C SER A 175 -0.12 -16.60 -6.58
N SER A 176 0.24 -17.72 -5.93
CA SER A 176 1.14 -18.73 -6.52
C SER A 176 0.48 -19.69 -7.54
N GLY A 177 -0.85 -19.60 -7.73
CA GLY A 177 -1.57 -20.31 -8.78
C GLY A 177 -2.44 -19.37 -9.60
N GLY A 178 -1.93 -18.80 -10.70
CA GLY A 178 -2.76 -17.98 -11.57
C GLY A 178 -1.99 -17.26 -12.69
N GLN A 179 -2.36 -17.61 -13.92
CA GLN A 179 -1.96 -17.06 -15.21
C GLN A 179 -1.64 -15.55 -15.27
N GLU A 180 -0.65 -15.22 -16.09
CA GLU A 180 -0.24 -13.88 -16.52
C GLU A 180 -1.43 -13.11 -17.13
N GLN A 181 -2.11 -12.28 -16.33
CA GLN A 181 -3.16 -11.41 -16.84
C GLN A 181 -2.54 -10.14 -17.44
N ASN A 182 -2.22 -10.24 -18.73
CA ASN A 182 -2.02 -9.09 -19.61
C ASN A 182 -3.32 -8.27 -19.67
N GLY A 183 -3.31 -7.07 -19.07
CA GLY A 183 -4.29 -6.03 -19.40
C GLY A 183 -5.13 -5.50 -18.24
N ILE A 184 -4.53 -4.72 -17.35
CA ILE A 184 -5.26 -3.69 -16.60
C ILE A 184 -4.40 -2.41 -16.59
N LEU A 185 -4.34 -1.74 -17.75
CA LEU A 185 -3.89 -0.35 -17.87
C LEU A 185 -5.12 0.52 -18.12
N SER A 186 -5.87 0.83 -17.06
CA SER A 186 -6.90 1.88 -17.12
C SER A 186 -6.64 2.92 -16.04
N ALA A 187 -5.91 3.95 -16.46
CA ALA A 187 -5.83 5.32 -15.96
C ALA A 187 -6.51 5.66 -14.62
N LEU A 188 -5.68 5.81 -13.58
CA LEU A 188 -5.87 6.84 -12.56
C LEU A 188 -4.87 7.97 -12.87
N THR A 189 -5.38 9.03 -13.49
CA THR A 189 -4.64 10.27 -13.75
C THR A 189 -4.40 10.99 -12.43
N ILE A 190 -3.21 10.85 -11.85
CA ILE A 190 -2.74 11.76 -10.80
C ILE A 190 -2.16 12.98 -11.52
N HIS A 191 -2.75 14.16 -11.31
CA HIS A 191 -2.19 15.41 -11.81
C HIS A 191 -0.91 15.73 -11.03
N LEU A 192 0.24 15.61 -11.68
CA LEU A 192 1.54 16.05 -11.17
C LEU A 192 1.93 17.35 -11.85
N GLU A 193 2.01 18.43 -11.08
CA GLU A 193 2.39 19.76 -11.56
C GLU A 193 3.89 20.01 -11.33
N ARG A 194 4.56 20.60 -12.33
CA ARG A 194 6.01 20.84 -12.31
C ARG A 194 6.30 22.20 -11.67
N LEU A 195 6.96 22.23 -10.51
CA LEU A 195 7.50 23.48 -9.95
C LEU A 195 8.78 23.90 -10.70
N PRO A 196 9.01 25.21 -10.91
CA PRO A 196 10.19 25.70 -11.62
C PRO A 196 11.44 25.67 -10.71
N GLY A 197 12.51 25.00 -11.16
CA GLY A 197 13.82 24.99 -10.50
C GLY A 197 14.76 23.87 -10.99
N PRO A 198 16.09 23.95 -10.72
CA PRO A 198 17.09 23.00 -11.23
C PRO A 198 17.24 21.72 -10.40
N LYS A 199 16.33 21.44 -9.46
CA LYS A 199 16.36 20.26 -8.59
C LYS A 199 15.19 19.35 -8.98
N GLY A 200 15.46 18.05 -9.13
CA GLY A 200 14.60 17.06 -9.80
C GLY A 200 13.16 16.89 -9.30
N TRP A 201 12.46 15.91 -9.89
CA TRP A 201 11.04 15.61 -9.65
C TRP A 201 10.73 15.39 -8.15
N PHE A 202 9.79 16.16 -7.60
CA PHE A 202 9.20 15.95 -6.27
C PHE A 202 7.75 15.48 -6.43
N ILE A 203 7.36 14.43 -5.69
CA ILE A 203 5.97 13.95 -5.60
C ILE A 203 5.25 14.81 -4.55
N THR A 204 4.36 15.72 -4.97
CA THR A 204 3.69 16.69 -4.08
C THR A 204 2.21 16.43 -3.81
N THR A 205 1.66 15.24 -4.08
CA THR A 205 0.31 14.89 -3.58
C THR A 205 0.19 13.43 -3.17
N VAL A 206 0.93 13.06 -2.13
CA VAL A 206 0.40 12.23 -1.04
C VAL A 206 -0.23 13.22 -0.08
N ALA A 207 -1.48 13.01 0.35
CA ALA A 207 -2.20 13.92 1.22
C ALA A 207 -1.32 14.38 2.40
N LEU A 208 -1.00 15.66 2.40
CA LEU A 208 -0.32 16.35 3.47
C LEU A 208 -1.33 16.58 4.59
N ILE A 209 -1.52 15.56 5.44
CA ILE A 209 -1.98 15.74 6.82
C ILE A 209 -0.82 15.28 7.70
N SER A 210 0.05 16.25 8.00
CA SER A 210 0.97 16.27 9.15
C SER A 210 1.66 14.95 9.53
N MET A 211 2.63 14.52 8.72
CA MET A 211 3.74 13.70 9.23
C MET A 211 4.93 14.64 9.50
N PRO A 212 5.52 14.66 10.71
CA PRO A 212 6.79 15.33 10.91
C PRO A 212 7.85 14.65 10.03
N LEU A 213 8.59 15.46 9.26
CA LEU A 213 9.73 15.03 8.47
C LEU A 213 10.65 14.12 9.31
N GLN A 214 10.68 12.84 9.00
CA GLN A 214 11.83 11.98 9.29
C GLN A 214 12.45 11.57 7.97
N ARG A 215 13.64 12.13 7.70
CA ARG A 215 14.49 11.87 6.54
C ARG A 215 14.57 10.38 6.25
N CYS A 216 14.00 9.94 5.13
CA CYS A 216 14.50 8.74 4.45
C CYS A 216 15.65 9.19 3.55
N HIS A 217 16.88 8.78 3.88
CA HIS A 217 18.01 8.95 2.95
C HIS A 217 17.81 7.98 1.78
N PHE A 218 17.35 8.52 0.64
CA PHE A 218 17.56 7.87 -0.65
C PHE A 218 19.01 8.12 -1.04
N MET A 219 19.83 7.06 -1.11
CA MET A 219 21.19 7.17 -1.64
C MET A 219 21.13 7.38 -3.16
N GLU A 220 21.94 8.32 -3.63
CA GLU A 220 22.16 8.72 -5.04
C GLU A 220 22.66 7.58 -5.94
#